data_AF-A0A964NBN2-F1
#
_entry.id   AF-A0A964NBN2-F1
#
_cell.length_a   1.000
_cell.length_b   1.000
_cell.length_c   1.000
_cell.angle_alpha   90.00
_cell.angle_beta   90.00
_cell.angle_gamma   90.00
#
_symmetry.space_group_name_H-M   'P 1'
#
loop_
_entity.id
_entity.type
_entity.pdbx_description
1 polymer ?
#
loop_
_entity_poly.entity_id
_entity_poly.type
_entity_poly.pdbx_seq_one_letter_code
_entity_poly.pdbx_strand_id
1 'polypeptide(L)' 'MIASLEPLKKSFKAQMLEAREQAITASVNRLLSEKGFDAMTVDEVAAEVGIAK' A
#
# COMPACT_ATOMS: atom_id res chain seq x y z
N MET A 1 -30.79 -9.68 15.54
CA MET A 1 -30.51 -8.33 15.04
C MET A 1 -29.01 -8.21 14.85
N ILE A 2 -28.53 -8.32 13.61
CA ILE A 2 -27.10 -8.15 13.30
C ILE A 2 -26.87 -6.66 13.06
N ALA A 3 -26.24 -5.99 14.01
CA ALA A 3 -25.82 -4.60 13.85
C ALA A 3 -24.75 -4.56 12.75
N SER A 4 -25.11 -4.03 11.59
CA SER A 4 -24.14 -3.65 10.57
C SER A 4 -23.30 -2.53 11.15
N LEU A 5 -22.04 -2.82 11.46
CA LEU A 5 -21.07 -1.81 11.87
C LEU A 5 -20.75 -1.00 10.61
N GLU A 6 -21.51 0.07 10.38
CA GLU A 6 -21.17 1.08 9.38
C GLU A 6 -19.72 1.50 9.66
N PRO A 7 -18.80 1.40 8.67
CA PRO A 7 -17.41 1.73 8.92
C PRO A 7 -17.36 3.20 9.32
N LEU A 8 -17.11 3.45 10.60
CA LEU A 8 -16.85 4.78 11.16
C LEU A 8 -15.88 5.45 10.19
N LYS A 9 -16.33 6.54 9.56
CA LYS A 9 -15.57 7.24 8.52
C LYS A 9 -14.18 7.52 9.09
N LYS A 10 -13.20 6.70 8.68
CA LYS A 10 -11.83 6.78 9.20
C LYS A 10 -11.37 8.23 9.01
N SER A 11 -10.63 8.79 9.95
CA SER A 11 -10.15 10.17 9.78
C SER A 11 -9.40 10.28 8.44
N PHE A 12 -9.45 11.44 7.79
CA PHE A 12 -8.77 11.64 6.50
C PHE A 12 -7.29 11.25 6.58
N LYS A 13 -6.64 11.50 7.72
CA LYS A 13 -5.27 11.06 8.02
C LYS A 13 -5.13 9.53 8.06
N ALA A 14 -6.07 8.83 8.67
CA ALA A 14 -6.08 7.37 8.69
C ALA A 14 -6.33 6.77 7.29
N GLN A 15 -7.23 7.36 6.51
CA GLN A 15 -7.46 6.95 5.12
C GLN A 15 -6.23 7.20 4.24
N MET A 16 -5.52 8.32 4.43
CA MET A 16 -4.27 8.59 3.72
C MET A 16 -3.17 7.58 4.08
N LEU A 17 -3.04 7.23 5.35
CA LEU A 17 -2.06 6.21 5.78
C LEU A 17 -2.40 4.84 5.18
N GLU A 18 -3.66 4.45 5.22
CA GLU A 18 -4.13 3.20 4.62
C GLU A 18 -3.93 3.17 3.11
N ALA A 19 -4.27 4.24 2.40
CA ALA A 19 -4.04 4.37 0.97
C ALA A 19 -2.55 4.27 0.60
N ARG A 20 -1.68 4.87 1.42
CA ARG A 20 -0.23 4.74 1.26
C ARG A 20 0.24 3.30 1.47
N GLU A 21 -0.25 2.62 2.51
CA GLU A 21 0.10 1.23 2.81
C GLU A 21 -0.37 0.27 1.70
N GLN A 22 -1.57 0.51 1.17
CA GLN A 22 -2.11 -0.22 0.02
C GLN A 22 -1.26 -0.01 -1.24
N ALA A 23 -0.83 1.24 -1.51
CA ALA A 23 0.04 1.54 -2.64
C ALA A 23 1.37 0.80 -2.54
N ILE A 24 2.00 0.77 -1.36
CA ILE A 24 3.23 0.01 -1.12
C ILE A 24 3.03 -1.48 -1.39
N THR A 25 1.98 -2.07 -0.84
CA THR A 25 1.70 -3.49 -1.02
C THR A 25 1.43 -3.84 -2.49
N ALA A 26 0.68 -2.99 -3.20
CA ALA A 26 0.40 -3.17 -4.62
C ALA A 26 1.68 -3.09 -5.47
N SER A 27 2.54 -2.10 -5.21
CA SER A 27 3.82 -1.95 -5.89
C SER A 27 4.75 -3.13 -5.64
N VAL A 28 4.88 -3.59 -4.39
CA VAL A 28 5.68 -4.78 -4.07
C VAL A 28 5.14 -6.01 -4.80
N ASN A 29 3.84 -6.28 -4.75
CA ASN A 29 3.25 -7.43 -5.44
C ASN A 29 3.47 -7.38 -6.96
N ARG A 30 3.39 -6.17 -7.54
CA ARG A 30 3.65 -5.95 -8.96
C ARG A 30 5.11 -6.22 -9.29
N LEU A 31 6.05 -5.59 -8.58
CA LEU A 31 7.48 -5.75 -8.79
C LEU A 31 7.92 -7.21 -8.60
N LEU A 32 7.40 -7.89 -7.57
CA LEU A 32 7.63 -9.32 -7.37
C LEU A 32 7.10 -10.16 -8.54
N SER A 33 5.96 -9.79 -9.13
CA SER A 33 5.40 -10.49 -10.28
C SER A 33 6.15 -10.22 -11.58
N GLU A 34 6.66 -9.00 -11.79
CA GLU A 34 7.33 -8.61 -13.03
C GLU A 34 8.79 -9.09 -13.11
N LYS A 35 9.53 -9.06 -12.01
CA LYS A 35 10.98 -9.38 -11.98
C LYS A 35 11.38 -10.45 -10.97
N GLY A 36 10.48 -10.88 -10.10
CA GLY A 36 10.78 -11.86 -9.06
C GLY A 36 11.45 -11.25 -7.83
N PHE A 37 11.53 -12.06 -6.77
CA PHE A 37 12.05 -11.64 -5.46
C PHE A 37 13.53 -11.23 -5.50
N ASP A 38 14.36 -11.98 -6.23
CA ASP A 38 15.81 -11.79 -6.25
C ASP A 38 16.25 -10.48 -6.93
N ALA A 39 15.49 -10.02 -7.92
CA ALA A 39 15.75 -8.80 -8.66
C ALA A 39 15.01 -7.56 -8.10
N MET A 40 14.16 -7.70 -7.08
CA MET A 40 13.40 -6.58 -6.51
C MET A 40 14.22 -5.86 -5.44
N THR A 41 14.36 -4.53 -5.56
CA THR A 41 14.95 -3.68 -4.51
C THR A 41 13.93 -2.78 -3.83
N VAL A 42 14.17 -2.48 -2.56
CA VAL A 42 13.31 -1.57 -1.77
C VAL A 42 13.34 -0.14 -2.31
N ASP A 43 14.45 0.27 -2.93
CA ASP A 43 14.59 1.60 -3.54
C ASP A 43 13.65 1.77 -4.75
N GLU A 44 13.55 0.73 -5.58
CA GLU A 44 12.61 0.72 -6.71
C GLU A 44 11.14 0.74 -6.26
N VAL A 45 10.82 0.00 -5.19
CA VAL A 45 9.47 0.07 -4.57
C VAL A 45 9.20 1.50 -4.11
N ALA A 46 10.14 2.12 -3.41
CA ALA A 46 10.01 3.48 -2.89
C ALA A 46 9.85 4.54 -4.01
N ALA A 47 10.61 4.38 -5.10
CA ALA A 47 10.49 5.20 -6.30
C ALA A 47 9.11 5.05 -6.96
N GLU A 48 8.57 3.84 -7.04
CA GLU A 48 7.27 3.56 -7.65
C GLU A 48 6.10 4.15 -6.84
N VAL A 49 6.19 4.12 -5.50
CA VAL A 49 5.16 4.72 -4.63
C VAL A 49 5.37 6.22 -4.35
N GLY A 50 6.44 6.82 -4.88
CA GLY A 50 6.77 8.23 -4.68
C GLY A 50 7.08 8.62 -3.23
N ILE A 51 7.56 7.66 -2.43
CA ILE A 51 8.05 7.93 -1.07
C ILE A 51 9.55 8.17 -1.19
N ALA A 52 9.93 9.43 -1.43
CA ALA A 52 11.33 9.85 -1.30
C ALA A 52 11.76 9.70 0.17
N LYS A 53 12.94 9.14 0.38
CA LYS A 53 13.56 8.95 1.71
C LYS A 53 13.79 10.27 2.43
#